data_AF-A0A536HLT0-F1
#
_entry.id   AF-A0A536HLT0-F1
#
_cell.length_a   1.000
_cell.length_b   1.000
_cell.length_c   1.000
_cell.angle_alpha   90.00
_cell.angle_beta   90.00
_cell.angle_gamma   90.00
#
_symmetry.space_group_name_H-M   'P 1'
#
loop_
_entity.id
_entity.type
_entity.pdbx_description
1 polymer ?
#
loop_
_entity_poly.entity_id
_entity_poly.type
_entity_poly.pdbx_seq_one_letter_code
_entity_poly.pdbx_strand_id
1 'polypeptide(L)'
;MAHATDGTWRVKRAQPSSNARPASTQITVAHYWNDRPYNVYHWIDGARTIAYYCNIASDTIIREDLVGYTDLVVDVLLRPSGETVVLDEEELPPDLAPALRIHIARALETIASGPRRLVAEIERETRAALRA
;
A
#
# COMPACT_ATOMS: atom_id res chain seq x y z
N MET A 1 -0.10 -30.50 -2.59
CA MET A 1 0.87 -29.96 -1.63
C MET A 1 1.53 -28.75 -2.26
N ALA A 2 1.36 -27.57 -1.68
CA ALA A 2 2.22 -26.42 -1.88
C ALA A 2 2.05 -25.55 -0.62
N HIS A 3 3.12 -25.41 0.15
CA HIS A 3 3.15 -24.62 1.37
C HIS A 3 3.09 -23.13 1.00
N ALA A 4 2.15 -22.41 1.58
CA ALA A 4 2.16 -20.95 1.61
C ALA A 4 3.27 -20.52 2.58
N THR A 5 4.39 -20.07 2.04
CA THR A 5 5.43 -19.37 2.78
C THR A 5 5.77 -18.08 2.05
N ASP A 6 5.70 -16.99 2.81
CA ASP A 6 6.34 -15.69 2.59
C ASP A 6 5.68 -14.77 1.56
N GLY A 7 5.00 -13.73 2.07
CA GLY A 7 4.28 -12.71 1.30
C GLY A 7 5.10 -12.10 0.17
N THR A 8 4.83 -12.53 -1.06
CA THR A 8 5.49 -12.04 -2.27
C THR A 8 4.86 -10.74 -2.77
N TRP A 9 5.61 -9.65 -2.68
CA TRP A 9 5.34 -8.35 -3.31
C TRP A 9 5.68 -8.37 -4.82
N ARG A 10 5.00 -7.54 -5.62
CA ARG A 10 5.27 -7.35 -7.06
C ARG A 10 5.40 -5.87 -7.41
N VAL A 11 6.50 -5.50 -8.06
CA VAL A 11 6.74 -4.15 -8.60
C VAL A 11 6.23 -4.08 -10.03
N LYS A 12 5.22 -3.26 -10.32
CA LYS A 12 4.80 -2.94 -11.69
C LYS A 12 5.42 -1.62 -12.13
N ARG A 13 6.44 -1.64 -13.00
CA ARG A 13 6.97 -0.43 -13.65
C ARG A 13 6.07 -0.04 -14.82
N ALA A 14 5.60 1.20 -14.87
CA ALA A 14 4.95 1.76 -16.06
C ALA A 14 6.00 1.96 -17.18
N GLN A 15 5.71 1.48 -18.40
CA GLN A 15 6.57 1.72 -19.56
C GLN A 15 6.35 3.14 -20.11
N PRO A 16 7.42 3.90 -20.43
CA PRO A 16 7.27 5.21 -21.06
C PRO A 16 6.81 5.08 -22.52
N SER A 17 5.90 5.96 -22.96
CA SER A 17 5.56 6.13 -24.37
C SER A 17 6.65 6.90 -25.12
N SER A 18 6.77 6.65 -26.44
CA SER A 18 7.92 6.97 -27.31
C SER A 18 8.20 8.45 -27.62
N ASN A 19 7.69 9.41 -26.84
CA ASN A 19 8.05 10.83 -26.96
C ASN A 19 8.72 11.29 -25.64
N ALA A 20 10.04 11.13 -25.60
CA ALA A 20 10.85 11.20 -24.39
C ALA A 20 10.90 12.61 -23.75
N ARG A 21 10.04 12.82 -22.74
CA ARG A 21 10.49 13.49 -21.52
C ARG A 21 11.58 12.63 -20.86
N PRO A 22 12.54 13.20 -20.10
CA PRO A 22 13.47 12.37 -19.34
C PRO A 22 12.67 11.31 -18.58
N ALA A 23 13.11 10.05 -18.64
CA ALA A 23 12.40 8.94 -18.02
C ALA A 23 12.06 9.31 -16.58
N SER A 24 10.76 9.25 -16.23
CA SER A 24 10.34 9.60 -14.87
C SER A 24 11.10 8.72 -13.89
N THR A 25 11.82 9.35 -12.97
CA THR A 25 12.49 8.68 -11.84
C THR A 25 11.50 8.22 -10.78
N GLN A 26 10.20 8.45 -11.02
CA GLN A 26 9.12 8.04 -10.14
C GLN A 26 8.84 6.54 -10.26
N ILE A 27 8.90 5.85 -9.13
CA ILE A 27 8.62 4.43 -8.98
C ILE A 27 7.60 4.27 -7.86
N THR A 28 6.60 3.43 -8.10
CA THR A 28 5.72 2.93 -7.04
C THR A 28 6.04 1.47 -6.79
N VAL A 29 6.32 1.15 -5.53
CA VAL A 29 6.40 -0.24 -5.07
C VAL A 29 5.17 -0.52 -4.22
N ALA A 30 4.34 -1.46 -4.69
CA ALA A 30 3.11 -1.85 -4.03
C ALA A 30 3.32 -3.12 -3.20
N HIS A 31 2.87 -3.07 -1.95
CA HIS A 31 2.95 -4.15 -0.96
C HIS A 31 1.53 -4.61 -0.64
N TYR A 32 1.30 -5.91 -0.77
CA TYR A 32 0.00 -6.55 -0.61
C TYR A 32 0.14 -7.71 0.38
N TRP A 33 -0.88 -7.94 1.19
CA TRP A 33 -0.93 -9.06 2.13
C TRP A 33 -2.31 -9.69 2.16
N ASN A 34 -2.36 -11.01 2.27
CA ASN A 34 -3.64 -11.73 2.46
C ASN A 34 -4.21 -11.53 3.88
N ASP A 35 -3.37 -11.13 4.85
CA ASP A 35 -3.70 -11.07 6.28
C ASP A 35 -3.67 -9.66 6.87
N ARG A 36 -3.45 -8.61 6.05
CA ARG A 36 -3.54 -7.21 6.49
C ARG A 36 -4.76 -6.53 5.89
N PRO A 37 -5.44 -5.65 6.66
CA PRO A 37 -6.64 -4.94 6.19
C PRO A 37 -6.28 -3.70 5.36
N TYR A 38 -5.10 -3.67 4.74
CA TYR A 38 -4.62 -2.57 3.90
C TYR A 38 -3.50 -3.02 2.97
N ASN A 39 -3.32 -2.27 1.89
CA ASN A 39 -2.18 -2.33 0.99
C ASN A 39 -1.30 -1.10 1.20
N VAL A 40 -0.01 -1.16 0.87
CA VAL A 40 0.88 0.02 0.96
C VAL A 40 1.58 0.29 -0.36
N TYR A 41 1.48 1.53 -0.82
CA TYR A 41 2.16 2.04 -2.00
C TYR A 41 3.27 2.97 -1.55
N HIS A 42 4.51 2.54 -1.76
CA HIS A 42 5.69 3.35 -1.51
C HIS A 42 6.00 4.15 -2.77
N TRP A 43 5.79 5.47 -2.70
CA TRP A 43 6.09 6.39 -3.78
C TRP A 43 7.50 6.94 -3.63
N ILE A 44 8.31 6.75 -4.66
CA ILE A 44 9.73 7.11 -4.69
C ILE A 44 9.97 7.98 -5.91
N ASP A 45 10.75 9.05 -5.76
CA ASP A 45 11.30 9.84 -6.87
C ASP A 45 12.84 9.81 -6.81
N GLY A 46 13.46 9.04 -7.70
CA GLY A 46 14.90 8.79 -7.68
C GLY A 46 15.31 8.04 -6.42
N ALA A 47 16.07 8.68 -5.53
CA ALA A 47 16.47 8.13 -4.24
C ALA A 47 15.60 8.62 -3.06
N ARG A 48 14.63 9.49 -3.32
CA ARG A 48 13.81 10.14 -2.29
C ARG A 48 12.47 9.43 -2.16
N THR A 49 12.12 9.04 -0.94
CA THR A 49 10.74 8.71 -0.60
C THR A 49 9.86 9.96 -0.66
N ILE A 50 8.77 9.88 -1.42
CA ILE A 50 7.72 10.90 -1.45
C ILE A 50 6.77 10.66 -0.27
N ALA A 51 6.19 9.46 -0.18
CA ALA A 51 5.25 9.07 0.86
C ALA A 51 5.01 7.55 0.87
N TYR A 52 4.31 7.09 1.90
CA TYR A 52 3.70 5.77 2.00
C TYR A 52 2.20 5.94 2.03
N TYR A 53 1.52 5.48 1.00
CA TYR A 53 0.07 5.56 0.89
C TYR A 53 -0.52 4.20 1.25
N CYS A 54 -1.24 4.15 2.37
CA CYS A 54 -1.86 2.93 2.88
C CYS A 54 -3.33 2.93 2.46
N ASN A 55 -3.71 2.02 1.59
CA ASN A 55 -5.07 1.87 1.09
C ASN A 55 -5.82 0.84 1.93
N ILE A 56 -6.88 1.25 2.61
CA ILE A 56 -7.67 0.34 3.44
C ILE A 56 -8.47 -0.59 2.52
N ALA A 57 -8.29 -1.89 2.70
CA ALA A 57 -8.80 -2.89 1.78
C ALA A 57 -9.34 -4.14 2.50
N SER A 58 -10.23 -4.87 1.83
CA SER A 58 -10.69 -6.20 2.25
C SER A 58 -10.53 -7.23 1.13
N ASP A 59 -10.73 -8.51 1.47
CA ASP A 59 -10.80 -9.61 0.50
C ASP A 59 -9.57 -9.71 -0.42
N THR A 60 -8.39 -9.39 0.11
CA THR A 60 -7.14 -9.48 -0.66
C THR A 60 -6.87 -10.92 -1.04
N ILE A 61 -6.67 -11.14 -2.34
CA ILE A 61 -6.33 -12.42 -2.95
C ILE A 61 -5.05 -12.24 -3.76
N ILE A 62 -4.01 -12.96 -3.38
CA ILE A 62 -2.74 -13.02 -4.11
C ILE A 62 -2.58 -14.42 -4.72
N ARG A 63 -2.42 -14.48 -6.05
CA ARG A 63 -2.14 -15.68 -6.84
C ARG A 63 -0.97 -15.43 -7.78
N GLU A 64 -0.53 -16.45 -8.51
CA GLU A 64 0.60 -16.38 -9.43
C GLU A 64 0.43 -15.34 -10.55
N ASP A 65 -0.78 -14.99 -10.94
CA ASP A 65 -1.06 -14.07 -12.05
C ASP A 65 -1.93 -12.88 -11.63
N LEU A 66 -2.40 -12.86 -10.38
CA LEU A 66 -3.41 -11.93 -9.90
C LEU A 66 -3.07 -11.39 -8.51
N VAL A 67 -3.24 -10.08 -8.36
CA VAL A 67 -3.50 -9.45 -7.08
C VAL A 67 -4.86 -8.77 -7.21
N GLY A 68 -5.81 -9.16 -6.36
CA GLY A 68 -7.14 -8.56 -6.28
C GLY A 68 -7.48 -8.21 -4.84
N TYR A 69 -8.28 -7.17 -4.63
CA TYR A 69 -8.76 -6.73 -3.34
C TYR A 69 -9.99 -5.83 -3.54
N THR A 70 -10.77 -5.66 -2.48
CA THR A 70 -11.87 -4.69 -2.40
C THR A 70 -11.34 -3.41 -1.75
N ASP A 71 -11.44 -2.30 -2.46
CA ASP A 71 -11.08 -0.97 -1.96
C ASP A 71 -12.18 -0.43 -1.03
N LEU A 72 -11.81 0.11 0.13
CA LEU A 72 -12.75 0.64 1.13
C LEU A 72 -12.72 2.18 1.24
N VAL A 73 -12.20 2.84 0.21
CA VAL A 73 -12.17 4.30 -0.03
C VAL A 73 -11.27 5.09 0.92
N VAL A 74 -11.23 4.73 2.20
CA VAL A 74 -10.39 5.42 3.19
C VAL A 74 -8.93 5.04 2.98
N ASP A 75 -8.05 6.03 3.08
CA ASP A 75 -6.60 5.83 3.00
C ASP A 75 -5.85 6.51 4.15
N VAL A 76 -4.59 6.13 4.34
CA VAL A 76 -3.67 6.79 5.27
C VAL A 76 -2.37 7.15 4.57
N LEU A 77 -2.04 8.44 4.54
CA LEU A 77 -0.76 8.94 4.05
C LEU A 77 0.23 9.07 5.22
N LEU A 78 1.31 8.29 5.17
CA LEU A 78 2.46 8.46 6.04
C LEU A 78 3.54 9.25 5.30
N ARG A 79 3.97 10.37 5.88
CA ARG A 79 5.05 11.20 5.32
C ARG A 79 6.39 10.84 5.95
N PRO A 80 7.52 11.00 5.22
CA PRO A 80 8.86 10.83 5.79
C PRO A 80 9.15 11.72 7.01
N SER A 81 8.43 12.84 7.15
CA SER A 81 8.48 13.70 8.33
C SER A 81 7.97 13.04 9.62
N GLY A 82 7.27 11.90 9.49
CA GLY A 82 6.58 11.20 10.59
C GLY A 82 5.11 11.59 10.76
N GLU A 83 4.60 12.50 9.93
CA GLU A 83 3.17 12.85 9.90
C GLU A 83 2.33 11.68 9.37
N THR A 84 1.17 11.48 9.99
CA THR A 84 0.15 10.48 9.62
C THR A 84 -1.14 11.22 9.35
N VAL A 85 -1.68 11.08 8.14
CA VAL A 85 -2.89 11.79 7.69
C VAL A 85 -3.89 10.75 7.19
N VAL A 86 -5.10 10.74 7.74
CA VAL A 86 -6.21 9.95 7.18
C VAL A 86 -6.84 10.76 6.05
N LEU A 87 -7.16 10.11 4.95
CA LEU A 87 -7.73 10.69 3.74
C LEU A 87 -9.09 10.06 3.46
N ASP A 88 -9.96 10.86 2.83
CA ASP A 88 -11.19 10.42 2.16
C ASP A 88 -12.22 9.73 3.10
N GLU A 89 -12.15 10.00 4.41
CA GLU A 89 -13.16 9.53 5.38
C GLU A 89 -14.57 10.05 5.05
N GLU A 90 -14.66 11.24 4.47
CA GLU A 90 -15.89 11.88 4.04
C GLU A 90 -16.56 11.20 2.84
N GLU A 91 -15.82 10.40 2.09
CA GLU A 91 -16.35 9.67 0.93
C GLU A 91 -17.08 8.38 1.33
N LEU A 92 -16.99 7.98 2.61
CA LEU A 92 -17.69 6.80 3.11
C LEU A 92 -19.22 6.96 2.99
N PRO A 93 -19.93 5.96 2.44
CA PRO A 93 -21.37 6.06 2.30
C PRO A 93 -22.04 6.05 3.68
N PRO A 94 -23.12 6.84 3.87
CA PRO A 94 -23.80 6.92 5.16
C PRO A 94 -24.42 5.58 5.58
N ASP A 95 -24.81 4.75 4.62
CA ASP A 95 -25.39 3.41 4.81
C ASP A 95 -24.34 2.28 4.80
N LEU A 96 -23.05 2.58 4.91
CA LEU A 96 -21.99 1.57 4.99
C LEU A 96 -22.29 0.55 6.10
N ALA A 97 -22.22 -0.73 5.73
CA ALA A 97 -22.47 -1.85 6.63
C ALA A 97 -21.61 -1.76 7.90
N PRO A 98 -22.18 -2.02 9.10
CA PRO A 98 -21.44 -1.91 10.36
C PRO A 98 -20.14 -2.74 10.42
N ALA A 99 -20.14 -3.91 9.78
CA ALA A 99 -18.95 -4.76 9.70
C ALA A 99 -17.79 -4.09 8.95
N LEU A 100 -18.07 -3.38 7.86
CA LEU A 100 -17.05 -2.63 7.11
C LEU A 100 -16.55 -1.42 7.90
N ARG A 101 -17.43 -0.73 8.66
CA ARG A 101 -17.01 0.35 9.57
C ARG A 101 -16.04 -0.15 10.63
N ILE A 102 -16.31 -1.31 11.23
CA ILE A 102 -15.41 -1.94 12.22
C ILE A 102 -14.09 -2.35 11.56
N HIS A 103 -14.14 -2.91 10.35
CA HIS A 103 -12.94 -3.28 9.59
C HIS A 103 -12.04 -2.08 9.32
N ILE A 104 -12.61 -0.98 8.82
CA ILE A 104 -11.89 0.28 8.57
C ILE A 104 -11.28 0.81 9.87
N ALA A 105 -12.07 0.89 10.95
CA ALA A 105 -11.57 1.39 12.24
C ALA A 105 -10.37 0.58 12.77
N ARG A 106 -10.42 -0.75 12.66
CA ARG A 106 -9.31 -1.63 13.06
C ARG A 106 -8.08 -1.45 12.16
N ALA A 107 -8.28 -1.24 10.87
CA ALA A 107 -7.19 -0.99 9.93
C ALA A 107 -6.48 0.33 10.26
N LEU A 108 -7.24 1.40 10.51
CA LEU A 108 -6.73 2.70 10.95
C LEU A 108 -5.97 2.58 12.28
N GLU A 109 -6.53 1.89 13.28
CA GLU A 109 -5.87 1.65 14.56
C GLU A 109 -4.55 0.88 14.39
N THR A 110 -4.55 -0.15 13.53
CA THR A 110 -3.35 -0.94 13.23
C THR A 110 -2.24 -0.07 12.65
N ILE A 111 -2.56 0.81 11.69
CA ILE A 111 -1.58 1.72 11.10
C ILE A 111 -1.11 2.77 12.12
N ALA A 112 -2.04 3.40 12.85
CA ALA A 112 -1.77 4.47 13.80
C ALA A 112 -0.96 4.01 15.02
N SER A 113 -1.10 2.75 15.44
CA SER A 113 -0.35 2.19 16.58
C SER A 113 1.14 1.96 16.28
N GLY A 114 1.55 1.91 15.01
CA GLY A 114 2.92 1.55 14.63
C GLY A 114 3.46 2.17 13.34
N PRO A 115 3.24 3.46 13.03
CA PRO A 115 3.57 4.02 11.72
C PRO A 115 5.07 3.95 11.41
N ARG A 116 5.94 4.20 12.40
CA ARG A 116 7.40 4.10 12.21
C ARG A 116 7.88 2.68 11.91
N ARG A 117 7.25 1.69 12.56
CA ARG A 117 7.58 0.27 12.32
C ARG A 117 7.14 -0.14 10.92
N LEU A 118 5.94 0.26 10.50
CA LEU A 118 5.43 0.02 9.16
C LEU A 118 6.35 0.67 8.12
N VAL A 119 6.70 1.95 8.26
CA VAL A 119 7.63 2.64 7.34
C VAL A 119 8.96 1.91 7.21
N ALA A 120 9.59 1.52 8.33
CA ALA A 120 10.86 0.80 8.30
C ALA A 120 10.77 -0.58 7.63
N GLU A 121 9.64 -1.27 7.78
CA GLU A 121 9.33 -2.50 7.05
C GLU A 121 9.24 -2.23 5.54
N ILE A 122 8.42 -1.26 5.14
CA ILE A 122 8.20 -0.94 3.72
C ILE A 122 9.48 -0.49 3.02
N GLU A 123 10.32 0.31 3.66
CA GLU A 123 11.62 0.72 3.12
C GLU A 123 12.55 -0.49 2.90
N ARG A 124 12.59 -1.42 3.85
CA ARG A 124 13.40 -2.62 3.77
C ARG A 124 12.95 -3.51 2.61
N GLU A 125 11.66 -3.82 2.54
CA GLU A 125 11.13 -4.70 1.49
C GLU A 125 11.20 -4.05 0.11
N THR A 126 10.96 -2.73 0.02
CA THR A 126 11.14 -1.98 -1.23
C THR A 126 12.58 -2.05 -1.71
N ARG A 127 13.56 -1.87 -0.82
CA ARG A 127 14.98 -1.95 -1.17
C ARG A 127 15.38 -3.35 -1.63
N ALA A 128 14.81 -4.40 -1.03
CA ALA A 128 15.03 -5.77 -1.47
C ALA A 128 14.45 -6.00 -2.87
N ALA A 129 13.20 -5.58 -3.10
CA ALA A 129 12.49 -5.74 -4.38
C ALA A 129 13.15 -4.98 -5.54
N LEU A 130 13.78 -3.83 -5.28
CA LEU A 130 14.47 -3.05 -6.32
C LEU A 130 15.88 -3.58 -6.65
N ARG A 131 16.42 -4.51 -5.85
CA ARG A 131 17.72 -5.17 -6.11
C ARG A 131 17.60 -6.52 -6.80
N ALA A 132 16.41 -7.13 -6.77
CA ALA A 132 16.08 -8.37 -7.46
C ALA A 132 15.86 -8.12 -8.96
#